data_AF-A0A346RWY8-F1
#
_entry.id   AF-A0A346RWY8-F1
#
_cell.length_a   1.000
_cell.length_b   1.000
_cell.length_c   1.000
_cell.angle_alpha   90.00
_cell.angle_beta   90.00
_cell.angle_gamma   90.00
#
_symmetry.space_group_name_H-M   'P 1'
#
loop_
_entity.id
_entity.type
_entity.pdbx_description
1 polymer ?
#
loop_
_entity_poly.entity_id
_entity_poly.type
_entity_poly.pdbx_seq_one_letter_code
_entity_poly.pdbx_strand_id
1 'polypeptide(L)'
;MKRVKATYSPPNSHWVGDGFPVCSLMSYDQMGARNISPFLLLDYAGPVDFKPGKRPRGVGQHPHKGFETVTLVYQGELEHKDSSGGGGIIGKGDVQWMTAGSGIVHEEFHSQAFTRSGGPLEMVQLWVNLPARHKDAPAAYQTLLDRNIPRAKLSHGQGELRVIAGEYHGHRGPAQTFTPINLWDLTLEPGCATEIRVPSGHIFEIPTILTSTFCGNANW
;
A
#
# COMPACT_ATOMS: atom_id res chain seq x y z
N MET A 1 6.61 -25.34 -2.36
CA MET A 1 6.79 -24.19 -3.26
C MET A 1 5.43 -23.73 -3.77
N LYS A 2 5.14 -22.42 -3.75
CA LYS A 2 3.90 -21.89 -4.36
C LYS A 2 4.09 -21.81 -5.89
N ARG A 3 3.00 -22.02 -6.64
CA ARG A 3 2.98 -21.86 -8.10
C ARG A 3 2.21 -20.59 -8.45
N VAL A 4 2.67 -19.86 -9.46
CA VAL A 4 1.92 -18.74 -10.04
C VAL A 4 0.64 -19.29 -10.64
N LYS A 5 -0.51 -18.81 -10.15
CA LYS A 5 -1.82 -19.25 -10.63
C LYS A 5 -2.33 -18.41 -11.80
N ALA A 6 -2.03 -17.12 -11.77
CA ALA A 6 -2.45 -16.15 -12.78
C ALA A 6 -1.46 -14.98 -12.78
N THR A 7 -1.35 -14.32 -13.93
CA THR A 7 -0.62 -13.07 -14.12
C THR A 7 -1.58 -12.08 -14.74
N TYR A 8 -1.62 -10.85 -14.21
CA TYR A 8 -2.49 -9.80 -14.70
C TYR A 8 -1.63 -8.63 -15.17
N SER A 9 -1.99 -8.06 -16.30
CA SER A 9 -1.40 -6.80 -16.75
C SER A 9 -2.20 -5.63 -16.19
N PRO A 10 -1.53 -4.53 -15.79
CA PRO A 10 -2.23 -3.35 -15.32
C PRO A 10 -3.21 -2.82 -16.38
N PRO A 11 -4.45 -2.44 -16.00
CA PRO A 11 -5.37 -1.76 -16.89
C PRO A 11 -4.90 -0.33 -17.20
N ASN A 12 -5.63 0.39 -18.05
CA ASN A 12 -5.34 1.80 -18.32
C ASN A 12 -5.38 2.64 -17.02
N SER A 13 -4.53 3.66 -16.96
CA SER A 13 -4.56 4.60 -15.85
C SER A 13 -5.86 5.42 -15.84
N HIS A 14 -6.27 5.82 -14.65
CA HIS A 14 -7.40 6.71 -14.43
C HIS A 14 -7.08 7.67 -13.28
N TRP A 15 -7.94 8.68 -13.08
CA TRP A 15 -7.75 9.67 -12.04
C TRP A 15 -8.67 9.39 -10.85
N VAL A 16 -8.11 9.38 -9.64
CA VAL A 16 -8.85 9.53 -8.40
C VAL A 16 -8.71 10.99 -7.96
N GLY A 17 -9.83 11.72 -8.04
CA GLY A 17 -9.83 13.17 -7.88
C GLY A 17 -8.98 13.86 -8.95
N ASP A 18 -8.22 14.90 -8.56
CA ASP A 18 -7.28 15.61 -9.44
C ASP A 18 -5.81 15.47 -9.01
N GLY A 19 -5.54 14.67 -7.97
CA GLY A 19 -4.20 14.50 -7.39
C GLY A 19 -3.56 13.15 -7.62
N PHE A 20 -4.33 12.12 -8.00
CA PHE A 20 -3.85 10.74 -8.04
C PHE A 20 -4.10 10.09 -9.41
N PRO A 21 -3.13 10.13 -10.33
CA PRO A 21 -3.16 9.35 -11.56
C PRO A 21 -2.77 7.91 -11.23
N VAL A 22 -3.76 7.04 -11.08
CA VAL A 22 -3.58 5.67 -10.58
C VAL A 22 -3.72 4.63 -11.68
N CYS A 23 -3.09 3.49 -11.45
CA CYS A 23 -3.37 2.24 -12.12
C CYS A 23 -3.73 1.18 -11.07
N SER A 24 -4.91 0.57 -11.19
CA SER A 24 -5.35 -0.50 -10.29
C SER A 24 -4.67 -1.81 -10.64
N LEU A 25 -3.64 -2.16 -9.88
CA LEU A 25 -2.89 -3.41 -10.04
C LEU A 25 -3.65 -4.64 -9.53
N MET A 26 -4.57 -4.42 -8.59
CA MET A 26 -5.44 -5.46 -8.03
C MET A 26 -6.83 -4.89 -7.75
N SER A 27 -7.87 -5.69 -8.03
CA SER A 27 -9.25 -5.36 -7.70
C SER A 27 -10.07 -6.64 -7.45
N TYR A 28 -10.85 -6.64 -6.37
CA TYR A 28 -11.71 -7.75 -5.99
C TYR A 28 -12.80 -8.07 -7.01
N ASP A 29 -13.20 -7.07 -7.81
CA ASP A 29 -14.20 -7.21 -8.86
C ASP A 29 -13.63 -7.97 -10.07
N GLN A 30 -12.41 -7.59 -10.49
CA GLN A 30 -11.75 -8.18 -11.67
C GLN A 30 -11.07 -9.52 -11.38
N MET A 31 -10.43 -9.64 -10.22
CA MET A 31 -9.64 -10.82 -9.85
C MET A 31 -10.43 -11.84 -9.03
N GLY A 32 -11.64 -11.46 -8.59
CA GLY A 32 -12.50 -12.25 -7.72
C GLY A 32 -12.08 -12.19 -6.26
N ALA A 33 -12.95 -11.66 -5.40
CA ALA A 33 -12.67 -11.39 -3.98
C ALA A 33 -12.09 -12.59 -3.19
N ARG A 34 -12.46 -13.84 -3.54
CA ARG A 34 -11.93 -15.03 -2.87
C ARG A 34 -10.46 -15.33 -3.22
N ASN A 35 -10.01 -14.92 -4.39
CA ASN A 35 -8.66 -15.19 -4.87
C ASN A 35 -7.63 -14.27 -4.22
N ILE A 36 -8.06 -13.05 -3.87
CA ILE A 36 -7.19 -12.01 -3.34
C ILE A 36 -7.42 -11.67 -1.86
N SER A 37 -8.37 -12.36 -1.21
CA SER A 37 -8.68 -12.15 0.20
C SER A 37 -7.42 -12.31 1.08
N PRO A 38 -7.19 -11.42 2.05
CA PRO A 38 -8.10 -10.37 2.53
C PRO A 38 -7.96 -9.03 1.80
N PHE A 39 -7.16 -8.94 0.75
CA PHE A 39 -7.01 -7.70 0.00
C PHE A 39 -8.21 -7.44 -0.90
N LEU A 40 -8.48 -6.16 -1.18
CA LEU A 40 -9.63 -5.71 -1.98
C LEU A 40 -9.18 -4.94 -3.22
N LEU A 41 -8.23 -4.03 -3.06
CA LEU A 41 -7.78 -3.13 -4.13
C LEU A 41 -6.33 -2.74 -3.87
N LEU A 42 -5.53 -2.61 -4.93
CA LEU A 42 -4.21 -1.97 -4.87
C LEU A 42 -4.11 -1.00 -6.05
N ASP A 43 -4.14 0.28 -5.74
CA ASP A 43 -3.85 1.34 -6.68
C ASP A 43 -2.39 1.76 -6.54
N TYR A 44 -1.72 1.85 -7.68
CA TYR A 44 -0.40 2.46 -7.79
C TYR A 44 -0.53 3.82 -8.48
N ALA A 45 -0.10 4.89 -7.80
CA ALA A 45 -0.08 6.23 -8.35
C ALA A 45 1.37 6.65 -8.64
N GLY A 46 1.64 7.10 -9.86
CA GLY A 46 2.96 7.61 -10.23
C GLY A 46 3.83 6.65 -11.05
N PRO A 47 5.12 6.99 -11.27
CA PRO A 47 5.71 8.27 -10.89
C PRO A 47 5.20 9.39 -11.80
N VAL A 48 4.74 10.50 -11.22
CA VAL A 48 4.28 11.68 -11.97
C VAL A 48 4.79 12.96 -11.33
N ASP A 49 5.39 13.84 -12.13
CA ASP A 49 5.81 15.17 -11.68
C ASP A 49 4.65 16.17 -11.64
N PHE A 50 4.38 16.71 -10.46
CA PHE A 50 3.44 17.81 -10.25
C PHE A 50 4.16 19.14 -10.20
N LYS A 51 3.65 20.12 -10.94
CA LYS A 51 4.13 21.51 -10.84
C LYS A 51 3.64 22.15 -9.53
N PRO A 52 4.38 23.12 -8.96
CA PRO A 52 3.89 23.97 -7.89
C PRO A 52 2.48 24.51 -8.15
N GLY A 53 1.65 24.50 -7.12
CA GLY A 53 0.25 24.90 -7.16
C GLY A 53 -0.13 25.88 -6.06
N LYS A 54 -1.27 26.55 -6.25
CA LYS A 54 -1.88 27.44 -5.24
C LYS A 54 -2.89 26.72 -4.34
N ARG A 55 -3.38 25.56 -4.76
CA ARG A 55 -4.37 24.75 -4.07
C ARG A 55 -3.92 23.29 -4.09
N PRO A 56 -4.10 22.55 -2.98
CA PRO A 56 -3.85 21.12 -2.97
C PRO A 56 -4.67 20.38 -4.02
N ARG A 57 -4.06 19.35 -4.61
CA ARG A 57 -4.72 18.40 -5.50
C ARG A 57 -4.95 17.09 -4.76
N GLY A 58 -6.03 16.40 -5.06
CA GLY A 58 -6.39 15.20 -4.33
C GLY A 58 -7.82 14.77 -4.59
N VAL A 59 -8.39 14.12 -3.59
CA VAL A 59 -9.79 13.68 -3.57
C VAL A 59 -10.47 14.28 -2.35
N GLY A 60 -11.60 14.94 -2.58
CA GLY A 60 -12.40 15.54 -1.51
C GLY A 60 -13.07 14.49 -0.62
N GLN A 61 -14.01 14.95 0.20
CA GLN A 61 -14.73 14.11 1.15
C GLN A 61 -15.38 12.89 0.49
N HIS A 62 -15.02 11.70 0.97
CA HIS A 62 -15.60 10.44 0.53
C HIS A 62 -15.67 9.44 1.70
N PRO A 63 -16.67 8.52 1.70
CA PRO A 63 -16.86 7.58 2.79
C PRO A 63 -16.13 6.25 2.56
N HIS A 64 -15.70 5.62 3.66
CA HIS A 64 -15.28 4.22 3.71
C HIS A 64 -15.98 3.50 4.87
N LYS A 65 -16.23 2.19 4.74
CA LYS A 65 -16.84 1.35 5.79
C LYS A 65 -16.46 -0.13 5.65
N GLY A 66 -16.12 -0.77 6.76
CA GLY A 66 -15.99 -2.22 6.88
C GLY A 66 -14.66 -2.82 6.37
N PHE A 67 -13.67 -1.98 6.08
CA PHE A 67 -12.31 -2.38 5.67
C PHE A 67 -11.28 -1.34 6.17
N GLU A 68 -10.02 -1.54 5.79
CA GLU A 68 -8.90 -0.65 6.10
C GLU A 68 -8.26 -0.14 4.80
N THR A 69 -7.76 1.10 4.80
CA THR A 69 -6.93 1.64 3.72
C THR A 69 -5.50 1.79 4.22
N VAL A 70 -4.52 1.41 3.38
CA VAL A 70 -3.10 1.45 3.70
C VAL A 70 -2.39 2.23 2.60
N THR A 71 -1.89 3.41 2.93
CA THR A 71 -1.22 4.32 2.01
C THR A 71 0.28 4.32 2.28
N LEU A 72 1.10 3.95 1.29
CA LEU A 72 2.57 4.01 1.35
C LEU A 72 3.03 5.10 0.37
N VAL A 73 3.83 6.05 0.84
CA VAL A 73 4.36 7.13 0.00
C VAL A 73 5.82 6.85 -0.35
N TYR A 74 6.14 6.69 -1.63
CA TYR A 74 7.50 6.52 -2.13
C TYR A 74 8.16 7.85 -2.47
N GLN A 75 7.39 8.78 -3.04
CA GLN A 75 7.80 10.15 -3.38
C GLN A 75 6.63 11.12 -3.17
N GLY A 76 6.95 12.36 -2.81
CA GLY A 76 5.98 13.39 -2.46
C GLY A 76 5.55 13.34 -1.00
N GLU A 77 4.44 14.00 -0.69
CA GLU A 77 3.87 14.06 0.65
C GLU A 77 2.36 14.29 0.56
N LEU A 78 1.60 13.57 1.38
CA LEU A 78 0.14 13.67 1.45
C LEU A 78 -0.29 14.24 2.79
N GLU A 79 -1.48 14.84 2.79
CA GLU A 79 -2.20 15.29 3.96
C GLU A 79 -3.62 14.72 3.90
N HIS A 80 -4.06 14.13 5.00
CA HIS A 80 -5.41 13.58 5.12
C HIS A 80 -6.13 14.19 6.32
N LYS A 81 -7.46 14.27 6.22
CA LYS A 81 -8.33 14.79 7.29
C LYS A 81 -9.65 14.04 7.29
N ASP A 82 -10.21 13.81 8.48
CA ASP A 82 -11.48 13.13 8.63
C ASP A 82 -12.56 13.96 9.35
N SER A 83 -13.79 13.44 9.32
CA SER A 83 -14.97 14.04 9.93
C SER A 83 -14.96 14.08 11.47
N SER A 84 -14.10 13.30 12.13
CA SER A 84 -13.91 13.33 13.59
C SER A 84 -12.86 14.35 14.04
N GLY A 85 -12.26 15.07 13.08
CA GLY A 85 -11.20 16.05 13.34
C GLY A 85 -9.80 15.44 13.42
N GLY A 86 -9.67 14.14 13.14
CA GLY A 86 -8.38 13.49 12.93
C GLY A 86 -7.79 13.84 11.56
N GLY A 87 -6.58 13.34 11.32
CA GLY A 87 -5.80 13.65 10.15
C GLY A 87 -4.31 13.55 10.40
N GLY A 88 -3.52 13.83 9.38
CA GLY A 88 -2.07 13.74 9.46
C GLY A 88 -1.38 13.96 8.14
N ILE A 89 -0.06 14.00 8.20
CA ILE A 89 0.83 14.07 7.05
C ILE A 89 1.48 12.70 6.85
N ILE A 90 1.62 12.28 5.59
CA ILE A 90 2.28 11.05 5.19
C ILE A 90 3.44 11.43 4.26
N GLY A 91 4.66 11.42 4.80
CA GLY A 91 5.86 11.77 4.06
C GLY A 91 6.47 10.59 3.32
N LYS A 92 7.56 10.86 2.59
CA LYS A 92 8.35 9.82 1.91
C LYS A 92 8.78 8.72 2.89
N GLY A 93 8.44 7.48 2.53
CA GLY A 93 8.67 6.27 3.31
C GLY A 93 7.63 6.03 4.40
N ASP A 94 6.82 7.01 4.78
CA ASP A 94 5.81 6.78 5.80
C ASP A 94 4.66 5.92 5.27
N VAL A 95 3.98 5.26 6.19
CA VAL A 95 2.78 4.47 5.92
C VAL A 95 1.65 4.95 6.83
N GLN A 96 0.49 5.21 6.24
CA GLN A 96 -0.74 5.39 6.99
C GLN A 96 -1.57 4.12 6.88
N TRP A 97 -1.99 3.58 8.02
CA TRP A 97 -2.93 2.47 8.10
C TRP A 97 -4.21 2.97 8.77
N MET A 98 -5.26 3.20 7.98
CA MET A 98 -6.55 3.68 8.47
C MET A 98 -7.53 2.51 8.55
N THR A 99 -8.06 2.24 9.74
CA THR A 99 -9.22 1.36 9.91
C THR A 99 -10.49 2.20 9.72
N ALA A 100 -11.28 1.92 8.67
CA ALA A 100 -12.56 2.62 8.46
C ALA A 100 -13.67 2.05 9.35
N GLY A 101 -13.67 0.72 9.56
CA GLY A 101 -14.56 0.06 10.52
C GLY A 101 -16.03 0.44 10.35
N SER A 102 -16.69 0.90 11.43
CA SER A 102 -18.09 1.32 11.46
C SER A 102 -18.44 2.45 10.47
N GLY A 103 -17.44 3.18 9.99
CA GLY A 103 -17.56 4.21 8.96
C GLY A 103 -16.70 5.44 9.27
N ILE A 104 -16.09 6.01 8.24
CA ILE A 104 -15.37 7.27 8.29
C ILE A 104 -15.60 8.06 6.99
N VAL A 105 -15.69 9.39 7.10
CA VAL A 105 -15.65 10.29 5.94
C VAL A 105 -14.34 11.04 6.03
N HIS A 106 -13.55 10.99 4.97
CA HIS A 106 -12.23 11.62 4.94
C HIS A 106 -11.92 12.24 3.58
N GLU A 107 -10.88 13.05 3.54
CA GLU A 107 -10.31 13.64 2.34
C GLU A 107 -8.80 13.43 2.32
N GLU A 108 -8.23 13.30 1.13
CA GLU A 108 -6.82 13.00 0.92
C GLU A 108 -6.26 13.90 -0.17
N PHE A 109 -5.27 14.72 0.17
CA PHE A 109 -4.67 15.69 -0.74
C PHE A 109 -3.15 15.61 -0.70
N HIS A 110 -2.51 16.14 -1.73
CA HIS A 110 -1.12 16.58 -1.67
C HIS A 110 -0.97 17.54 -0.48
N SER A 111 0.07 17.36 0.33
CA SER A 111 0.25 18.24 1.48
C SER A 111 0.41 19.70 1.04
N GLN A 112 0.15 20.64 1.94
CA GLN A 112 0.39 22.06 1.66
C GLN A 112 1.85 22.33 1.29
N ALA A 113 2.81 21.60 1.88
CA ALA A 113 4.22 21.75 1.58
C ALA A 113 4.55 21.23 0.17
N PHE A 114 4.11 20.02 -0.16
CA PHE A 114 4.32 19.42 -1.48
C PHE A 114 3.60 20.20 -2.59
N THR A 115 2.40 20.70 -2.32
CA THR A 115 1.67 21.58 -3.24
C THR A 115 2.48 22.81 -3.61
N ARG A 116 3.20 23.43 -2.66
CA ARG A 116 4.02 24.62 -2.92
C ARG A 116 5.32 24.29 -3.65
N SER A 117 5.96 23.17 -3.34
CA SER A 117 7.24 22.79 -3.96
C SER A 117 7.08 22.13 -5.32
N GLY A 118 5.96 21.44 -5.55
CA GLY A 118 5.84 20.45 -6.61
C GLY A 118 6.84 19.31 -6.44
N GLY A 119 7.04 18.54 -7.50
CA GLY A 119 7.97 17.41 -7.58
C GLY A 119 7.27 16.09 -7.90
N PRO A 120 8.01 14.97 -7.82
CA PRO A 120 7.47 13.65 -8.12
C PRO A 120 6.53 13.18 -7.01
N LEU A 121 5.37 12.67 -7.41
CA LEU A 121 4.49 11.86 -6.57
C LEU A 121 4.58 10.40 -7.01
N GLU A 122 4.77 9.52 -6.05
CA GLU A 122 4.73 8.08 -6.23
C GLU A 122 4.25 7.43 -4.94
N MET A 123 3.18 6.63 -5.01
CA MET A 123 2.57 6.02 -3.83
C MET A 123 1.76 4.77 -4.22
N VAL A 124 1.39 3.98 -3.22
CA VAL A 124 0.34 2.96 -3.36
C VAL A 124 -0.74 3.16 -2.31
N GLN A 125 -1.97 2.80 -2.66
CA GLN A 125 -3.07 2.63 -1.72
C GLN A 125 -3.62 1.21 -1.82
N LEU A 126 -3.54 0.47 -0.72
CA LEU A 126 -4.04 -0.90 -0.57
C LEU A 126 -5.29 -0.90 0.31
N TRP A 127 -6.33 -1.61 -0.11
CA TRP A 127 -7.50 -1.86 0.73
C TRP A 127 -7.46 -3.27 1.30
N VAL A 128 -7.65 -3.40 2.62
CA VAL A 128 -7.62 -4.66 3.36
C VAL A 128 -8.97 -4.89 4.02
N ASN A 129 -9.64 -5.98 3.69
CA ASN A 129 -10.93 -6.35 4.23
C ASN A 129 -10.85 -6.66 5.73
N LEU A 130 -11.82 -6.16 6.50
CA LEU A 130 -11.99 -6.58 7.89
C LEU A 130 -12.79 -7.89 7.97
N PRO A 131 -12.43 -8.82 8.88
CA PRO A 131 -13.27 -9.96 9.21
C PRO A 131 -14.65 -9.49 9.68
N ALA A 132 -15.70 -10.26 9.42
CA ALA A 132 -17.09 -9.88 9.74
C ALA A 132 -17.27 -9.34 11.17
N ARG A 133 -16.66 -9.99 12.16
CA ARG A 133 -16.70 -9.59 13.58
C ARG A 133 -16.05 -8.23 13.90
N HIS A 134 -15.26 -7.67 12.98
CA HIS A 134 -14.54 -6.40 13.17
C HIS A 134 -15.02 -5.30 12.22
N LYS A 135 -16.01 -5.56 11.36
CA LYS A 135 -16.51 -4.57 10.40
C LYS A 135 -17.14 -3.34 11.06
N ASP A 136 -17.59 -3.47 12.31
CA ASP A 136 -18.15 -2.36 13.10
C ASP A 136 -17.16 -1.82 14.15
N ALA A 137 -15.86 -2.13 14.05
CA ALA A 137 -14.85 -1.53 14.93
C ALA A 137 -14.82 0.00 14.77
N PRO A 138 -14.47 0.78 15.82
CA PRO A 138 -14.30 2.22 15.68
C PRO A 138 -13.24 2.57 14.62
N ALA A 139 -13.43 3.68 13.92
CA ALA A 139 -12.44 4.19 13.00
C ALA A 139 -11.16 4.60 13.75
N ALA A 140 -10.00 4.33 13.15
CA ALA A 140 -8.70 4.58 13.78
C ALA A 140 -7.59 4.79 12.75
N TYR A 141 -6.51 5.44 13.16
CA TYR A 141 -5.30 5.65 12.37
C TYR A 141 -4.08 5.05 13.06
N GLN A 142 -3.18 4.49 12.26
CA GLN A 142 -1.81 4.19 12.66
C GLN A 142 -0.87 4.91 11.67
N THR A 143 -0.15 5.91 12.16
CA THR A 143 0.91 6.58 11.41
C THR A 143 2.23 5.88 11.68
N LEU A 144 2.73 5.16 10.69
CA LEU A 144 3.95 4.36 10.77
C LEU A 144 5.06 5.12 10.04
N LEU A 145 5.88 5.81 10.81
CA LEU A 145 6.98 6.61 10.26
C LEU A 145 8.08 5.71 9.69
N ASP A 146 8.72 6.07 8.58
CA ASP A 146 9.74 5.23 7.92
C ASP A 146 10.82 4.76 8.89
N ARG A 147 11.29 5.67 9.77
CA ARG A 147 12.30 5.37 10.80
C ARG A 147 11.89 4.28 11.80
N ASN A 148 10.60 3.98 11.91
CA ASN A 148 10.04 2.99 12.82
C ASN A 148 9.68 1.68 12.09
N ILE A 149 9.82 1.62 10.77
CA ILE A 149 9.54 0.43 9.97
C ILE A 149 10.84 -0.37 9.82
N PRO A 150 10.94 -1.60 10.38
CA PRO A 150 12.16 -2.39 10.29
C PRO A 150 12.51 -2.75 8.86
N ARG A 151 13.81 -2.67 8.54
CA ARG A 151 14.39 -3.09 7.26
C ARG A 151 15.19 -4.36 7.46
N ALA A 152 14.81 -5.42 6.77
CA ALA A 152 15.54 -6.68 6.70
C ALA A 152 16.37 -6.71 5.41
N LYS A 153 17.68 -6.96 5.53
CA LYS A 153 18.53 -7.18 4.35
C LYS A 153 18.23 -8.54 3.74
N LEU A 154 18.12 -8.60 2.42
CA LEU A 154 18.05 -9.87 1.70
C LEU A 154 19.44 -10.51 1.66
N SER A 155 19.48 -11.84 1.51
CA SER A 155 20.72 -12.62 1.48
C SER A 155 21.73 -12.03 0.50
N HIS A 156 23.02 -12.11 0.85
CA HIS A 156 24.12 -11.67 0.00
C HIS A 156 24.04 -10.22 -0.51
N GLY A 157 23.29 -9.34 0.17
CA GLY A 157 23.15 -7.94 -0.24
C GLY A 157 22.31 -7.75 -1.50
N GLN A 158 21.47 -8.72 -1.84
CA GLN A 158 20.63 -8.74 -3.06
C GLN A 158 19.48 -7.73 -3.04
N GLY A 159 19.31 -6.99 -1.95
CA GLY A 159 18.24 -6.01 -1.78
C GLY A 159 17.82 -5.85 -0.33
N GLU A 160 16.67 -5.21 -0.12
CA GLU A 160 16.08 -4.97 1.19
C GLU A 160 14.56 -5.18 1.18
N LEU A 161 14.01 -5.47 2.37
CA LEU A 161 12.60 -5.64 2.60
C LEU A 161 12.19 -4.82 3.84
N ARG A 162 11.22 -3.92 3.68
CA ARG A 162 10.59 -3.17 4.76
C ARG A 162 9.40 -3.96 5.31
N VAL A 163 9.40 -4.24 6.60
CA VAL A 163 8.33 -5.01 7.25
C VAL A 163 7.27 -4.07 7.80
N ILE A 164 6.21 -3.82 7.03
CA ILE A 164 5.14 -2.90 7.42
C ILE A 164 4.16 -3.59 8.37
N ALA A 165 3.69 -4.79 8.00
CA ALA A 165 2.83 -5.64 8.82
C ALA A 165 3.33 -7.09 8.85
N GLY A 166 3.05 -7.79 9.94
CA GLY A 166 3.44 -9.18 10.13
C GLY A 166 4.89 -9.33 10.60
N GLU A 167 5.58 -10.37 10.15
CA GLU A 167 6.95 -10.68 10.59
C GLU A 167 7.79 -11.30 9.47
N TYR A 168 9.03 -10.86 9.33
CA TYR A 168 10.00 -11.42 8.40
C TYR A 168 11.37 -11.58 9.08
N HIS A 169 11.87 -12.81 9.17
CA HIS A 169 13.19 -13.12 9.78
C HIS A 169 13.43 -12.47 11.16
N GLY A 170 12.43 -12.48 12.03
CA GLY A 170 12.50 -11.89 13.38
C GLY A 170 12.28 -10.38 13.42
N HIS A 171 12.16 -9.70 12.27
CA HIS A 171 11.72 -8.31 12.20
C HIS A 171 10.20 -8.27 12.20
N ARG A 172 9.60 -7.66 13.22
CA ARG A 172 8.14 -7.49 13.34
C ARG A 172 7.73 -6.11 12.85
N GLY A 173 6.75 -6.06 11.96
CA GLY A 173 6.20 -4.79 11.47
C GLY A 173 5.39 -4.05 12.54
N PRO A 174 5.38 -2.71 12.52
CA PRO A 174 4.70 -1.91 13.55
C PRO A 174 3.18 -1.86 13.36
N ALA A 175 2.64 -2.21 12.19
CA ALA A 175 1.20 -2.20 11.95
C ALA A 175 0.49 -3.27 12.79
N GLN A 176 -0.54 -2.85 13.53
CA GLN A 176 -1.51 -3.72 14.18
C GLN A 176 -2.60 -4.07 13.17
N THR A 177 -2.94 -5.36 13.05
CA THR A 177 -3.89 -5.84 12.03
C THR A 177 -5.01 -6.68 12.65
N PHE A 178 -6.21 -6.61 12.09
CA PHE A 178 -7.35 -7.45 12.50
C PHE A 178 -7.34 -8.84 11.86
N THR A 179 -6.64 -8.96 10.73
CA THR A 179 -6.44 -10.20 9.99
C THR A 179 -4.95 -10.58 10.06
N PRO A 180 -4.58 -11.85 10.25
CA PRO A 180 -3.19 -12.29 10.12
C PRO A 180 -2.70 -12.08 8.68
N ILE A 181 -1.94 -11.01 8.45
CA ILE A 181 -1.40 -10.64 7.14
C ILE A 181 0.07 -10.27 7.26
N ASN A 182 0.78 -10.41 6.15
CA ASN A 182 2.10 -9.83 5.96
C ASN A 182 1.98 -8.77 4.87
N LEU A 183 2.52 -7.58 5.13
CA LEU A 183 2.70 -6.54 4.12
C LEU A 183 4.15 -6.13 4.14
N TRP A 184 4.84 -6.45 3.05
CA TRP A 184 6.27 -6.22 2.89
C TRP A 184 6.51 -5.41 1.63
N ASP A 185 7.35 -4.39 1.74
CA ASP A 185 7.77 -3.54 0.63
C ASP A 185 9.23 -3.88 0.31
N LEU A 186 9.46 -4.53 -0.84
CA LEU A 186 10.71 -5.19 -1.18
C LEU A 186 11.34 -4.55 -2.41
N THR A 187 12.63 -4.28 -2.30
CA THR A 187 13.49 -3.86 -3.41
C THR A 187 14.57 -4.92 -3.62
N LEU A 188 14.73 -5.36 -4.88
CA LEU A 188 15.76 -6.28 -5.30
C LEU A 188 16.72 -5.59 -6.26
N GLU A 189 18.01 -5.88 -6.11
CA GLU A 189 19.04 -5.44 -7.03
C GLU A 189 18.86 -6.11 -8.41
N PRO A 190 19.22 -5.43 -9.52
CA PRO A 190 19.10 -5.99 -10.86
C PRO A 190 19.81 -7.35 -11.00
N GLY A 191 19.13 -8.32 -11.60
CA GLY A 191 19.66 -9.68 -11.82
C GLY A 191 19.71 -10.56 -10.57
N CYS A 192 19.29 -10.07 -9.40
CA CYS A 192 19.21 -10.87 -8.19
C CYS A 192 17.89 -11.62 -8.07
N ALA A 193 17.92 -12.72 -7.32
CA ALA A 193 16.75 -13.51 -6.96
C ALA A 193 16.75 -13.75 -5.46
N THR A 194 15.56 -13.86 -4.86
CA THR A 194 15.42 -14.16 -3.44
C THR A 194 14.30 -15.16 -3.19
N GLU A 195 14.41 -15.92 -2.11
CA GLU A 195 13.36 -16.82 -1.66
C GLU A 195 12.64 -16.23 -0.47
N ILE A 196 11.33 -16.04 -0.61
CA ILE A 196 10.47 -15.52 0.44
C ILE A 196 9.66 -16.67 1.06
N ARG A 197 9.83 -16.87 2.36
CA ARG A 197 9.01 -17.82 3.12
C ARG A 197 7.72 -17.16 3.55
N VAL A 198 6.60 -17.81 3.24
CA VAL A 198 5.26 -17.32 3.58
C VAL A 198 4.52 -18.38 4.41
N PRO A 199 3.64 -17.97 5.35
CA PRO A 199 2.88 -18.92 6.14
C PRO A 199 2.02 -19.85 5.28
N SER A 200 1.90 -21.10 5.71
CA SER A 200 1.03 -22.07 5.03
C SER A 200 -0.43 -21.59 5.05
N GLY A 201 -1.16 -21.83 3.96
CA GLY A 201 -2.57 -21.42 3.82
C GLY A 201 -2.80 -19.94 3.47
N HIS A 202 -1.80 -19.07 3.59
CA HIS A 202 -1.94 -17.67 3.17
C HIS A 202 -2.04 -17.55 1.64
N ILE A 203 -2.92 -16.67 1.17
CA ILE A 203 -2.82 -16.12 -0.19
C ILE A 203 -1.52 -15.31 -0.27
N PHE A 204 -0.84 -15.36 -1.41
CA PHE A 204 0.41 -14.67 -1.63
C PHE A 204 0.39 -14.03 -3.01
N GLU A 205 0.62 -12.73 -3.03
CA GLU A 205 0.57 -11.88 -4.23
C GLU A 205 1.82 -11.03 -4.28
N ILE A 206 2.28 -10.77 -5.51
CA ILE A 206 3.46 -9.95 -5.79
C ILE A 206 3.06 -8.92 -6.84
N PRO A 207 2.50 -7.77 -6.43
CA PRO A 207 2.33 -6.64 -7.34
C PRO A 207 3.71 -6.02 -7.62
N THR A 208 4.06 -5.91 -8.90
CA THR A 208 5.35 -5.31 -9.30
C THR A 208 5.15 -3.92 -9.89
N ILE A 209 5.90 -2.94 -9.36
CA ILE A 209 5.67 -1.51 -9.61
C ILE A 209 6.69 -0.89 -10.58
N LEU A 210 7.95 -1.38 -10.63
CA LEU A 210 9.04 -0.70 -11.35
C LEU A 210 9.69 -1.47 -12.50
N THR A 211 9.67 -2.81 -12.48
CA THR A 211 10.37 -3.64 -13.47
C THR A 211 9.61 -4.94 -13.72
N SER A 212 9.99 -5.73 -14.72
CA SER A 212 9.47 -7.08 -14.86
C SER A 212 10.02 -7.97 -13.74
N THR A 213 9.14 -8.61 -12.95
CA THR A 213 9.53 -9.69 -12.04
C THR A 213 9.26 -11.02 -12.69
N PHE A 214 10.25 -11.91 -12.75
CA PHE A 214 10.01 -13.31 -13.07
C PHE A 214 9.62 -14.06 -11.80
N CYS A 215 8.36 -14.50 -11.73
CA CYS A 215 7.88 -15.41 -10.70
C CYS A 215 7.75 -16.80 -11.33
N GLY A 216 8.68 -17.71 -11.03
CA GLY A 216 8.67 -19.05 -11.59
C GLY A 216 9.56 -20.01 -10.81
N ASN A 217 9.39 -21.31 -11.02
CA ASN A 217 10.28 -22.30 -10.43
C ASN A 217 11.70 -22.06 -10.96
N ALA A 218 12.65 -21.83 -10.05
CA ALA A 218 14.04 -22.04 -10.37
C ALA A 218 14.22 -23.54 -10.61
N ASN A 219 14.25 -23.95 -11.89
CA ASN A 219 14.97 -25.15 -12.25
C ASN A 219 16.44 -24.72 -12.29
N TRP A 220 17.17 -25.04 -11.22
CA TRP A 220 18.64 -25.04 -11.29
C TRP A 220 19.09 -26.16 -12.23
#